data_AF-A0A4S2LBY0-F1
#
_entry.id   AF-A0A4S2LBY0-F1
#
_cell.length_a   1.000
_cell.length_b   1.000
_cell.length_c   1.000
_cell.angle_alpha   90.00
_cell.angle_beta   90.00
_cell.angle_gamma   90.00
#
_symmetry.space_group_name_H-M   'P 1'
#
loop_
_entity.id
_entity.type
_entity.pdbx_description
1 polymer ?
#
loop_
_entity_poly.entity_id
_entity_poly.type
_entity_poly.pdbx_seq_one_letter_code
_entity_poly.pdbx_strand_id
1 'polypeptide(L)'
;MPYYAVKTGRSRGVFSTWSECEQMVKGFSGAKYKKFSTYDDARRFSEGTEDATGTCELNTYSENASDGSIVYTDGACIGPGDNRQAGYGVYWGPGHRLNVSERLSGEQTNNRAEIEAVITAVKQAKEAGLTSITIATDSKFAQHCATEWGPVWEKNGWKLYDGKPVKLRKPVERLLRVIRESGVNVSWRYVPGHSGVEGNEAADRLANMGAKKPNSIS
;
A
#
# COMPACT_ATOMS: atom_id res chain seq x y z
N MET A 1 -25.61 15.26 -10.34
CA MET A 1 -26.59 15.87 -9.42
C MET A 1 -25.82 16.33 -8.18
N PRO A 2 -25.99 17.57 -7.67
CA PRO A 2 -25.23 18.05 -6.52
C PRO A 2 -25.80 17.53 -5.19
N TYR A 3 -24.96 17.49 -4.16
CA TYR A 3 -25.33 17.18 -2.78
C TYR A 3 -25.16 18.43 -1.90
N TYR A 4 -26.02 18.58 -0.89
CA TYR A 4 -25.99 19.70 0.05
C TYR A 4 -25.81 19.17 1.46
N ALA A 5 -24.81 19.64 2.19
CA ALA A 5 -24.52 19.17 3.54
C ALA A 5 -24.67 20.29 4.56
N VAL A 6 -25.29 19.97 5.70
CA VAL A 6 -25.48 20.86 6.84
C VAL A 6 -24.65 20.35 8.02
N LYS A 7 -23.61 21.13 8.39
CA LYS A 7 -22.75 20.91 9.57
C LYS A 7 -23.37 21.52 10.83
N THR A 8 -24.10 22.62 10.68
CA THR A 8 -24.80 23.29 11.79
C THR A 8 -26.13 23.84 11.29
N GLY A 9 -27.23 23.47 11.93
CA GLY A 9 -28.59 23.82 11.54
C GLY A 9 -29.63 23.12 12.44
N ARG A 10 -30.91 23.16 12.04
CA ARG A 10 -32.01 22.44 12.71
C ARG A 10 -31.80 20.93 12.71
N SER A 11 -31.30 20.39 11.60
CA SER A 11 -30.88 19.00 11.47
C SER A 11 -29.62 18.92 10.62
N ARG A 12 -28.64 18.14 11.09
CA ARG A 12 -27.38 17.86 10.39
C ARG A 12 -27.57 16.69 9.43
N GLY A 13 -26.88 16.73 8.29
CA GLY A 13 -26.91 15.64 7.32
C GLY A 13 -26.65 16.08 5.88
N VAL A 14 -26.81 15.13 4.95
CA VAL A 14 -26.66 15.32 3.51
C VAL A 14 -28.03 15.21 2.84
N PHE A 15 -28.33 16.16 1.98
CA PHE A 15 -29.58 16.29 1.24
C PHE A 15 -29.30 16.24 -0.26
N SER A 16 -30.17 15.56 -1.00
CA SER A 16 -30.07 15.43 -2.46
C SER A 16 -30.67 16.62 -3.20
N THR A 17 -31.45 17.46 -2.51
CA THR A 17 -32.04 18.68 -3.06
C THR A 17 -31.77 19.91 -2.19
N TRP A 18 -31.76 21.09 -2.83
CA TRP A 18 -31.62 22.36 -2.11
C TRP A 18 -32.82 22.65 -1.20
N SER A 19 -34.04 22.29 -1.65
CA SER A 19 -35.28 22.52 -0.90
C SER A 19 -35.26 21.84 0.49
N GLU A 20 -34.72 20.63 0.57
CA GLU A 20 -34.56 19.90 1.82
C GLU A 20 -33.47 20.53 2.71
N CYS A 21 -32.33 20.92 2.12
CA CYS A 21 -31.25 21.58 2.84
C CYS A 21 -31.68 22.94 3.41
N GLU A 22 -32.43 23.73 2.63
CA GLU A 22 -32.89 25.06 3.03
C GLU A 22 -33.78 25.00 4.28
N GLN A 23 -34.70 24.03 4.34
CA GLN A 23 -35.56 23.81 5.51
C GLN A 23 -34.76 23.59 6.81
N MET A 24 -33.54 23.05 6.70
CA MET A 24 -32.69 22.77 7.87
C MET A 24 -31.87 23.97 8.33
N VAL A 25 -31.62 24.96 7.48
CA VAL A 25 -30.76 26.11 7.83
C VAL A 25 -31.54 27.42 7.96
N LYS A 26 -32.71 27.52 7.34
CA LYS A 26 -33.53 28.75 7.31
C LYS A 26 -33.97 29.16 8.71
N GLY A 27 -33.60 30.38 9.08
CA GLY A 27 -33.89 30.96 10.40
C GLY A 27 -33.07 30.39 11.56
N PHE A 28 -32.04 29.57 11.30
CA PHE A 28 -31.15 29.05 12.34
C PHE A 28 -29.90 29.94 12.47
N SER A 29 -29.70 30.57 13.64
CA SER A 29 -28.55 31.43 13.89
C SER A 29 -27.25 30.61 13.91
N GLY A 30 -26.27 31.00 13.10
CA GLY A 30 -24.98 30.30 12.99
C GLY A 30 -24.99 29.04 12.12
N ALA A 31 -25.94 28.91 11.19
CA ALA A 31 -25.99 27.77 10.28
C ALA A 31 -24.74 27.65 9.39
N LYS A 32 -24.23 26.43 9.23
CA LYS A 32 -23.07 26.08 8.39
C LYS A 32 -23.47 24.99 7.41
N TYR A 33 -23.44 25.29 6.12
CA TYR A 33 -23.80 24.36 5.05
C TYR A 33 -22.91 24.58 3.80
N LYS A 34 -22.75 23.54 2.98
CA LYS A 34 -21.94 23.60 1.75
C LYS A 34 -22.47 22.64 0.68
N LYS A 35 -22.25 22.98 -0.59
CA LYS A 35 -22.61 22.18 -1.77
C LYS A 35 -21.40 21.36 -2.24
N PHE A 36 -21.65 20.11 -2.60
CA PHE A 36 -20.64 19.14 -3.02
C PHE A 36 -21.05 18.45 -4.32
N SER A 37 -20.06 17.94 -5.06
CA SER A 37 -20.25 17.11 -6.26
C SER A 37 -20.39 15.62 -5.92
N THR A 38 -19.90 15.18 -4.75
CA THR A 38 -19.95 13.79 -4.29
C THR A 38 -20.71 13.69 -2.95
N TYR A 39 -21.29 12.53 -2.67
CA TYR A 39 -21.99 12.27 -1.42
C TYR A 39 -21.02 12.14 -0.24
N ASP A 40 -19.86 11.51 -0.44
CA ASP A 40 -18.88 11.26 0.63
C ASP A 40 -18.26 12.56 1.16
N ASP A 41 -17.94 13.52 0.29
CA ASP A 41 -17.44 14.83 0.73
C ASP A 41 -18.51 15.62 1.49
N ALA A 42 -19.77 15.51 1.03
CA ALA A 42 -20.92 16.10 1.71
C ALA A 42 -21.11 15.50 3.12
N ARG A 43 -20.98 14.16 3.22
CA ARG A 43 -21.11 13.44 4.48
C ARG A 43 -20.05 13.86 5.49
N ARG A 44 -18.77 13.87 5.09
CA ARG A 44 -17.64 14.31 5.91
C ARG A 44 -17.83 15.72 6.46
N PHE A 45 -18.29 16.64 5.61
CA PHE A 45 -18.58 18.00 6.03
C PHE A 45 -19.74 18.07 7.05
N SER A 46 -20.82 17.32 6.85
CA SER A 46 -21.97 17.30 7.78
C SER A 46 -21.64 16.66 9.13
N GLU A 47 -20.73 15.67 9.14
CA GLU A 47 -20.29 14.95 10.34
C GLU A 47 -19.20 15.70 11.12
N GLY A 48 -18.64 16.77 10.55
CA GLY A 48 -17.66 17.63 11.22
C GLY A 48 -16.25 17.05 11.29
N THR A 49 -15.95 16.03 10.48
CA THR A 49 -14.65 15.34 10.41
C THR A 49 -13.65 16.10 9.52
N GLU A 50 -13.43 17.39 9.81
CA GLU A 50 -12.29 18.14 9.29
C GLU A 50 -11.12 17.94 10.26
N ASP A 51 -10.26 16.96 9.92
CA ASP A 51 -8.90 16.69 10.40
C ASP A 51 -8.61 16.78 11.91
N ALA A 52 -8.74 15.64 12.59
CA ALA A 52 -7.85 15.21 13.67
C ALA A 52 -7.96 13.69 13.89
N THR A 53 -6.83 13.04 13.71
CA THR A 53 -6.53 11.63 13.95
C THR A 53 -6.88 11.18 15.37
N GLY A 54 -7.67 10.09 15.53
CA GLY A 54 -7.96 9.54 16.86
C GLY A 54 -9.05 8.47 16.97
N THR A 55 -8.76 7.27 16.43
CA THR A 55 -9.18 5.91 16.86
C THR A 55 -10.63 5.39 16.76
N CYS A 56 -10.66 4.07 16.44
CA CYS A 56 -11.60 2.97 16.77
C CYS A 56 -13.09 3.10 16.38
N GLU A 57 -13.78 2.12 15.82
CA GLU A 57 -13.51 0.70 15.55
C GLU A 57 -14.56 0.19 14.55
N LEU A 58 -14.20 -0.86 13.81
CA LEU A 58 -15.06 -1.90 13.24
C LEU A 58 -16.22 -1.47 12.33
N ASN A 59 -15.99 -1.53 11.01
CA ASN A 59 -16.92 -2.20 10.09
C ASN A 59 -16.25 -2.51 8.74
N THR A 60 -15.97 -3.80 8.55
CA THR A 60 -16.10 -4.55 7.28
C THR A 60 -15.54 -3.87 6.04
N TYR A 61 -14.21 -3.87 5.88
CA TYR A 61 -13.59 -3.62 4.59
C TYR A 61 -13.81 -4.82 3.66
N SER A 62 -14.55 -4.55 2.58
CA SER A 62 -14.77 -5.38 1.40
C SER A 62 -13.67 -6.41 1.16
N GLU A 63 -14.01 -7.69 1.30
CA GLU A 63 -13.15 -8.84 0.99
C GLU A 63 -12.81 -9.00 -0.49
N ASN A 64 -13.28 -8.09 -1.36
CA ASN A 64 -13.00 -8.14 -2.79
C ASN A 64 -12.04 -7.01 -3.15
N ALA A 65 -10.74 -7.33 -3.15
CA ALA A 65 -9.78 -6.61 -3.95
C ALA A 65 -10.24 -6.70 -5.42
N SER A 66 -10.57 -5.57 -6.03
CA SER A 66 -10.97 -5.54 -7.44
C SER A 66 -9.76 -5.80 -8.33
N ASP A 67 -9.98 -6.32 -9.53
CA ASP A 67 -8.95 -6.42 -10.57
C ASP A 67 -8.32 -5.03 -10.80
N GLY A 68 -6.99 -4.93 -10.83
CA GLY A 68 -6.27 -3.66 -10.91
C GLY A 68 -5.97 -2.99 -9.55
N SER A 69 -6.04 -3.73 -8.44
CA SER A 69 -5.71 -3.24 -7.10
C SER A 69 -4.26 -2.74 -7.00
N ILE A 70 -4.06 -1.59 -6.34
CA ILE A 70 -2.74 -1.07 -6.01
C ILE A 70 -2.29 -1.67 -4.68
N VAL A 71 -1.08 -2.21 -4.64
CA VAL A 71 -0.42 -2.71 -3.44
C VAL A 71 0.89 -1.96 -3.24
N TYR A 72 1.12 -1.47 -2.03
CA TYR A 72 2.36 -0.80 -1.66
C TYR A 72 3.30 -1.81 -1.00
N THR A 73 4.57 -1.77 -1.37
CA THR A 73 5.60 -2.68 -0.86
C THR A 73 6.84 -1.91 -0.46
N ASP A 74 7.40 -2.26 0.68
CA ASP A 74 8.64 -1.66 1.20
C ASP A 74 9.50 -2.69 1.96
N GLY A 75 10.80 -2.44 1.99
CA GLY A 75 11.78 -3.21 2.75
C GLY A 75 12.63 -2.31 3.64
N ALA A 76 12.72 -2.66 4.92
CA ALA A 76 13.53 -1.93 5.90
C ALA A 76 14.67 -2.81 6.43
N CYS A 77 15.81 -2.20 6.73
CA CYS A 77 16.93 -2.83 7.41
C CYS A 77 17.49 -1.89 8.48
N ILE A 78 17.37 -2.30 9.75
CA ILE A 78 17.76 -1.51 10.92
C ILE A 78 18.99 -2.09 11.61
N GLY A 79 19.78 -1.24 12.26
CA GLY A 79 20.95 -1.67 13.04
C GLY A 79 22.25 -1.78 12.24
N PRO A 80 23.42 -1.75 12.93
CA PRO A 80 24.72 -1.70 12.27
C PRO A 80 25.31 -3.08 11.97
N GLY A 81 26.08 -3.15 10.89
CA GLY A 81 26.96 -4.30 10.59
C GLY A 81 26.22 -5.64 10.57
N ASP A 82 26.76 -6.62 11.28
CA ASP A 82 26.21 -7.98 11.35
C ASP A 82 24.98 -8.11 12.26
N ASN A 83 24.72 -7.09 13.10
CA ASN A 83 23.52 -7.02 13.94
C ASN A 83 22.31 -6.43 13.21
N ARG A 84 22.44 -6.17 11.91
CA ARG A 84 21.36 -5.63 11.11
C ARG A 84 20.18 -6.59 11.06
N GLN A 85 18.98 -6.05 11.13
CA GLN A 85 17.72 -6.79 11.11
C GLN A 85 16.87 -6.21 10.00
N ALA A 86 16.41 -7.07 9.09
CA ALA A 86 15.62 -6.65 7.97
C ALA A 86 14.20 -7.20 8.07
N GLY A 87 13.24 -6.43 7.59
CA GLY A 87 11.84 -6.80 7.53
C GLY A 87 11.18 -6.16 6.32
N TYR A 88 10.04 -6.70 5.94
CA TYR A 88 9.31 -6.25 4.76
C TYR A 88 7.84 -5.99 5.08
N GLY A 89 7.29 -5.01 4.38
CA GLY A 89 5.93 -4.53 4.51
C GLY A 89 5.17 -4.70 3.20
N VAL A 90 3.94 -5.20 3.29
CA VAL A 90 2.97 -5.18 2.17
C VAL A 90 1.69 -4.53 2.66
N TYR A 91 1.22 -3.52 1.93
CA TYR A 91 0.05 -2.74 2.30
C TYR A 91 -0.94 -2.65 1.14
N TRP A 92 -2.12 -3.23 1.37
CA TRP A 92 -3.25 -3.24 0.44
C TRP A 92 -4.30 -2.17 0.78
N GLY A 93 -4.21 -1.57 1.98
CA GLY A 93 -5.14 -0.55 2.46
C GLY A 93 -5.40 -0.64 3.96
N PRO A 94 -6.10 0.34 4.55
CA PRO A 94 -6.36 0.37 5.99
C PRO A 94 -7.09 -0.90 6.45
N GLY A 95 -6.55 -1.58 7.47
CA GLY A 95 -7.17 -2.78 8.04
C GLY A 95 -7.29 -3.99 7.10
N HIS A 96 -6.66 -3.96 5.92
CA HIS A 96 -6.80 -5.04 4.95
C HIS A 96 -6.14 -6.33 5.45
N ARG A 97 -6.84 -7.47 5.35
CA ARG A 97 -6.39 -8.77 5.86
C ARG A 97 -5.09 -9.28 5.25
N LEU A 98 -4.74 -8.82 4.05
CA LEU A 98 -3.49 -9.16 3.36
C LEU A 98 -2.32 -8.22 3.73
N ASN A 99 -2.51 -7.25 4.63
CA ASN A 99 -1.38 -6.45 5.09
C ASN A 99 -0.38 -7.33 5.85
N VAL A 100 0.90 -7.15 5.55
CA VAL A 100 1.98 -7.98 6.09
C VAL A 100 3.05 -7.07 6.66
N SER A 101 3.55 -7.48 7.83
CA SER A 101 4.72 -6.91 8.49
C SER A 101 5.53 -8.09 8.98
N GLU A 102 6.60 -8.49 8.29
CA GLU A 102 7.31 -9.73 8.62
C GLU A 102 8.81 -9.55 8.68
N ARG A 103 9.44 -10.42 9.48
CA ARG A 103 10.89 -10.50 9.59
C ARG A 103 11.43 -11.15 8.32
N LEU A 104 12.45 -10.56 7.71
CA LEU A 104 13.15 -11.19 6.60
C LEU A 104 13.89 -12.44 7.11
N SER A 105 13.72 -13.56 6.43
CA SER A 105 14.48 -14.78 6.75
C SER A 105 15.88 -14.79 6.08
N GLY A 106 16.84 -15.44 6.75
CA GLY A 106 18.20 -15.58 6.27
C GLY A 106 19.02 -14.28 6.33
N GLU A 107 19.77 -13.97 5.26
CA GLU A 107 20.63 -12.78 5.19
C GLU A 107 19.85 -11.45 5.31
N GLN A 108 20.15 -10.67 6.33
CA GLN A 108 19.42 -9.43 6.62
C GLN A 108 19.95 -8.29 5.76
N THR A 109 19.29 -7.90 4.66
CA THR A 109 19.67 -6.70 3.88
C THR A 109 18.45 -5.97 3.36
N ASN A 110 18.58 -4.66 3.12
CA ASN A 110 17.48 -3.85 2.57
C ASN A 110 17.00 -4.41 1.24
N ASN A 111 17.90 -4.54 0.26
CA ASN A 111 17.56 -5.01 -1.08
C ASN A 111 16.89 -6.40 -1.11
N ARG A 112 17.23 -7.30 -0.17
CA ARG A 112 16.52 -8.58 -0.04
C ARG A 112 15.11 -8.40 0.53
N ALA A 113 14.94 -7.53 1.52
CA ALA A 113 13.63 -7.22 2.08
C ALA A 113 12.70 -6.61 1.04
N GLU A 114 13.20 -5.67 0.23
CA GLU A 114 12.46 -5.06 -0.89
C GLU A 114 11.95 -6.13 -1.88
N ILE A 115 12.84 -7.04 -2.30
CA ILE A 115 12.47 -8.15 -3.19
C ILE A 115 11.44 -9.07 -2.52
N GLU A 116 11.59 -9.37 -1.23
CA GLU A 116 10.66 -10.24 -0.50
C GLU A 116 9.27 -9.62 -0.34
N ALA A 117 9.20 -8.29 -0.17
CA ALA A 117 7.95 -7.54 -0.13
C ALA A 117 7.15 -7.73 -1.44
N VAL A 118 7.82 -7.55 -2.58
CA VAL A 118 7.23 -7.75 -3.92
C VAL A 118 6.78 -9.20 -4.12
N ILE A 119 7.63 -10.17 -3.76
CA ILE A 119 7.29 -11.60 -3.89
C ILE A 119 6.04 -11.93 -3.06
N THR A 120 5.97 -11.41 -1.83
CA THR A 120 4.82 -11.60 -0.95
C THR A 120 3.55 -11.03 -1.58
N ALA A 121 3.61 -9.79 -2.08
CA ALA A 121 2.46 -9.14 -2.73
C ALA A 121 1.94 -9.94 -3.93
N VAL A 122 2.83 -10.46 -4.79
CA VAL A 122 2.42 -11.26 -5.96
C VAL A 122 1.79 -12.59 -5.55
N LYS A 123 2.33 -13.26 -4.53
CA LYS A 123 1.75 -14.50 -3.99
C LYS A 123 0.37 -14.27 -3.41
N GLN A 124 0.21 -13.20 -2.63
CA GLN A 124 -1.07 -12.81 -2.06
C GLN A 124 -2.10 -12.52 -3.14
N ALA A 125 -1.72 -11.82 -4.20
CA ALA A 125 -2.59 -11.56 -5.34
C ALA A 125 -3.07 -12.86 -5.99
N LYS A 126 -2.15 -13.81 -6.23
CA LYS A 126 -2.48 -15.14 -6.77
C LYS A 126 -3.45 -15.90 -5.86
N GLU A 127 -3.16 -15.96 -4.57
CA GLU A 127 -3.98 -16.65 -3.57
C GLU A 127 -5.36 -16.01 -3.40
N ALA A 128 -5.46 -14.69 -3.60
CA ALA A 128 -6.71 -13.95 -3.61
C ALA A 128 -7.49 -14.04 -4.94
N GLY A 129 -6.94 -14.71 -5.96
CA GLY A 129 -7.59 -14.85 -7.27
C GLY A 129 -7.57 -13.59 -8.14
N LEU A 130 -6.66 -12.64 -7.87
CA LEU A 130 -6.51 -11.43 -8.68
C LEU A 130 -5.80 -11.73 -9.99
N THR A 131 -6.32 -11.20 -11.09
CA THR A 131 -5.72 -11.33 -12.42
C THR A 131 -4.73 -10.21 -12.74
N SER A 132 -4.84 -9.04 -12.09
CA SER A 132 -3.91 -7.93 -12.27
C SER A 132 -3.74 -7.08 -11.00
N ILE A 133 -2.52 -6.57 -10.80
CA ILE A 133 -2.16 -5.67 -9.69
C ILE A 133 -1.20 -4.56 -10.15
N THR A 134 -1.19 -3.45 -9.43
CA THR A 134 -0.13 -2.42 -9.52
C THR A 134 0.72 -2.46 -8.26
N ILE A 135 2.01 -2.81 -8.40
CA ILE A 135 2.96 -2.72 -7.29
C ILE A 135 3.52 -1.29 -7.24
N ALA A 136 3.27 -0.63 -6.12
CA ALA A 136 3.81 0.68 -5.78
C ALA A 136 4.99 0.51 -4.81
N THR A 137 6.17 0.98 -5.21
CA THR A 137 7.40 0.88 -4.40
C THR A 137 8.33 2.06 -4.68
N ASP A 138 9.10 2.47 -3.68
CA ASP A 138 10.21 3.42 -3.85
C ASP A 138 11.54 2.72 -4.20
N SER A 139 11.58 1.39 -4.15
CA SER A 139 12.72 0.59 -4.55
C SER A 139 12.82 0.44 -6.06
N LYS A 140 13.49 1.41 -6.70
CA LYS A 140 13.93 1.28 -8.10
C LYS A 140 14.73 -0.01 -8.32
N PHE A 141 15.49 -0.43 -7.31
CA PHE A 141 16.25 -1.68 -7.35
C PHE A 141 15.33 -2.88 -7.56
N ALA A 142 14.29 -3.05 -6.73
CA ALA A 142 13.36 -4.18 -6.85
C ALA A 142 12.59 -4.14 -8.17
N GLN A 143 12.16 -2.94 -8.59
CA GLN A 143 11.51 -2.73 -9.88
C GLN A 143 12.43 -3.17 -11.04
N HIS A 144 13.64 -2.63 -11.14
CA HIS A 144 14.57 -2.99 -12.22
C HIS A 144 14.97 -4.46 -12.18
N CYS A 145 15.11 -5.07 -10.99
CA CYS A 145 15.34 -6.52 -10.88
C CYS A 145 14.20 -7.33 -11.51
N ALA A 146 12.95 -6.89 -11.40
CA ALA A 146 11.82 -7.58 -12.00
C ALA A 146 11.66 -7.31 -13.50
N THR A 147 11.95 -6.09 -13.97
CA THR A 147 11.58 -5.64 -15.32
C THR A 147 12.73 -5.65 -16.33
N GLU A 148 13.94 -5.33 -15.89
CA GLU A 148 15.06 -5.02 -16.79
C GLU A 148 16.27 -5.92 -16.53
N TRP A 149 16.80 -5.85 -15.31
CA TRP A 149 18.06 -6.49 -14.97
C TRP A 149 17.91 -8.00 -14.82
N GLY A 150 16.89 -8.46 -14.10
CA GLY A 150 16.67 -9.89 -13.86
C GLY A 150 16.54 -10.70 -15.16
N PRO A 151 15.68 -10.31 -16.11
CA PRO A 151 15.57 -11.01 -17.39
C PRO A 151 16.87 -11.01 -18.21
N VAL A 152 17.64 -9.92 -18.17
CA VAL A 152 18.95 -9.84 -18.82
C VAL A 152 19.97 -10.76 -18.13
N TRP A 153 19.99 -10.77 -16.80
CA TRP A 153 20.87 -11.62 -16.01
C TRP A 153 20.54 -13.11 -16.17
N GLU A 154 19.26 -13.48 -16.24
CA GLU A 154 18.85 -14.87 -16.50
C GLU A 154 19.40 -15.36 -17.86
N LYS A 155 19.33 -14.51 -18.89
CA LYS A 155 19.85 -14.81 -20.24
C LYS A 155 21.39 -14.86 -20.32
N ASN A 156 22.09 -14.06 -19.52
CA ASN A 156 23.55 -13.95 -19.58
C ASN A 156 24.30 -14.85 -18.58
N GLY A 157 23.59 -15.77 -17.92
CA GLY A 157 24.18 -16.69 -16.95
C GLY A 157 24.51 -16.04 -15.60
N TRP A 158 23.74 -15.02 -15.21
CA TRP A 158 23.82 -14.31 -13.93
C TRP A 158 25.14 -13.56 -13.71
N LYS A 159 25.57 -12.82 -14.74
CA LYS A 159 26.79 -12.01 -14.73
C LYS A 159 26.49 -10.53 -14.89
N LEU A 160 27.24 -9.70 -14.17
CA LEU A 160 27.28 -8.24 -14.33
C LEU A 160 28.10 -7.87 -15.58
N TYR A 161 28.06 -6.58 -15.95
CA TYR A 161 28.79 -6.07 -17.11
C TYR A 161 30.32 -6.27 -17.01
N ASP A 162 30.86 -6.29 -15.78
CA ASP A 162 32.27 -6.52 -15.49
C ASP A 162 32.61 -8.03 -15.37
N GLY A 163 31.67 -8.91 -15.70
CA GLY A 163 31.83 -10.36 -15.66
C GLY A 163 31.64 -11.00 -14.28
N LYS A 164 31.48 -10.20 -13.22
CA LYS A 164 31.28 -10.73 -11.85
C LYS A 164 29.89 -11.34 -11.68
N PRO A 165 29.72 -12.32 -10.79
CA PRO A 165 28.41 -12.91 -10.50
C PRO A 165 27.48 -11.89 -9.81
N VAL A 166 26.19 -11.96 -10.14
CA VAL A 166 25.15 -11.16 -9.47
C VAL A 166 25.00 -11.62 -8.02
N LYS A 167 25.29 -10.73 -7.05
CA LYS A 167 25.24 -11.03 -5.61
C LYS A 167 23.85 -11.53 -5.16
N LEU A 168 22.79 -10.88 -5.62
CA LEU A 168 21.40 -11.19 -5.27
C LEU A 168 20.72 -12.14 -6.25
N ARG A 169 21.48 -13.03 -6.90
CA ARG A 169 20.94 -14.01 -7.86
C ARG A 169 19.74 -14.76 -7.29
N LYS A 170 19.88 -15.46 -6.15
CA LYS A 170 18.81 -16.33 -5.63
C LYS A 170 17.50 -15.57 -5.35
N PRO A 171 17.51 -14.40 -4.66
CA PRO A 171 16.32 -13.57 -4.51
C PRO A 171 15.68 -13.13 -5.84
N VAL A 172 16.48 -12.63 -6.78
CA VAL A 172 15.97 -12.13 -8.07
C VAL A 172 15.42 -13.27 -8.93
N GLU A 173 16.10 -14.42 -8.95
CA GLU A 173 15.62 -15.63 -9.62
C GLU A 173 14.27 -16.10 -9.06
N ARG A 174 14.10 -16.06 -7.73
CA ARG A 174 12.81 -16.36 -7.09
C ARG A 174 11.74 -15.31 -7.44
N LEU A 175 12.09 -14.03 -7.49
CA LEU A 175 11.18 -12.96 -7.89
C LEU A 175 10.63 -13.18 -9.30
N LEU A 176 11.50 -13.39 -10.29
CA LEU A 176 11.11 -13.63 -11.68
C LEU A 176 10.24 -14.88 -11.81
N ARG A 177 10.63 -15.96 -11.11
CA ARG A 177 9.85 -17.20 -11.11
C ARG A 177 8.43 -16.98 -10.57
N VAL A 178 8.31 -16.33 -9.40
CA VAL A 178 7.00 -16.07 -8.78
C VAL A 178 6.12 -15.20 -9.68
N ILE A 179 6.65 -14.14 -10.28
CA ILE A 179 5.89 -13.30 -11.21
C ILE A 179 5.40 -14.14 -12.39
N ARG A 180 6.29 -14.89 -13.05
CA ARG A 180 5.97 -15.72 -14.22
C ARG A 180 4.95 -16.82 -13.93
N GLU A 181 5.07 -17.49 -12.79
CA GLU A 181 4.20 -18.62 -12.39
C GLU A 181 2.91 -18.17 -11.69
N SER A 182 2.77 -16.88 -11.38
CA SER A 182 1.59 -16.37 -10.70
C SER A 182 0.35 -16.33 -11.60
N GLY A 183 0.54 -16.06 -12.90
CA GLY A 183 -0.55 -15.72 -13.81
C GLY A 183 -1.13 -14.32 -13.60
N VAL A 184 -0.58 -13.54 -12.65
CA VAL A 184 -1.02 -12.18 -12.34
C VAL A 184 -0.29 -11.20 -13.26
N ASN A 185 -1.04 -10.31 -13.90
CA ASN A 185 -0.48 -9.19 -14.65
C ASN A 185 0.02 -8.11 -13.67
N VAL A 186 1.35 -8.02 -13.52
CA VAL A 186 2.00 -7.07 -12.60
C VAL A 186 2.40 -5.81 -13.35
N SER A 187 1.80 -4.68 -12.97
CA SER A 187 2.22 -3.35 -13.38
C SER A 187 2.98 -2.63 -12.26
N TRP A 188 3.81 -1.65 -12.61
CA TRP A 188 4.73 -0.99 -11.68
C TRP A 188 4.45 0.50 -11.57
N ARG A 189 4.48 1.00 -10.34
CA ARG A 189 4.40 2.43 -10.05
C ARG A 189 5.53 2.80 -9.10
N TYR A 190 6.46 3.61 -9.58
CA TYR A 190 7.43 4.23 -8.68
C TYR A 190 6.72 5.28 -7.81
N VAL A 191 6.96 5.21 -6.51
CA VAL A 191 6.57 6.25 -5.54
C VAL A 191 7.83 6.80 -4.89
N PRO A 192 7.96 8.11 -4.64
CA PRO A 192 9.13 8.61 -3.93
C PRO A 192 9.07 8.23 -2.44
N GLY A 193 10.19 7.74 -1.90
CA GLY A 193 10.31 7.49 -0.46
C GLY A 193 10.14 8.77 0.37
N HIS A 194 9.56 8.64 1.57
CA HIS A 194 9.35 9.73 2.54
C HIS A 194 8.71 11.01 1.98
N SER A 195 7.74 10.87 1.07
CA SER A 195 7.14 11.99 0.33
C SER A 195 5.68 12.29 0.68
N GLY A 196 5.13 11.72 1.76
CA GLY A 196 3.72 11.91 2.14
C GLY A 196 2.74 10.98 1.44
N VAL A 197 3.21 10.01 0.66
CA VAL A 197 2.33 9.02 0.01
C VAL A 197 1.88 8.01 1.08
N GLU A 198 0.66 8.18 1.58
CA GLU A 198 0.10 7.42 2.71
C GLU A 198 0.30 5.90 2.60
N GLY A 199 0.10 5.32 1.40
CA GLY A 199 0.30 3.90 1.16
C GLY A 199 1.77 3.45 1.28
N ASN A 200 2.71 4.26 0.79
CA ASN A 200 4.14 3.97 0.91
C ASN A 200 4.60 4.09 2.36
N GLU A 201 4.13 5.14 3.08
CA GLU A 201 4.44 5.30 4.50
C GLU A 201 3.84 4.18 5.35
N ALA A 202 2.67 3.65 4.97
CA ALA A 202 2.10 2.48 5.63
C ALA A 202 2.95 1.22 5.39
N ALA A 203 3.42 1.00 4.16
CA ALA A 203 4.33 -0.11 3.85
C ALA A 203 5.66 0.02 4.61
N ASP A 204 6.27 1.21 4.65
CA ASP A 204 7.48 1.50 5.43
C ASP A 204 7.30 1.24 6.93
N ARG A 205 6.19 1.68 7.51
CA ARG A 205 5.86 1.36 8.91
C ARG A 205 5.77 -0.15 9.14
N LEU A 206 5.12 -0.88 8.23
CA LEU A 206 5.01 -2.35 8.32
C LEU A 206 6.38 -3.03 8.17
N ALA A 207 7.24 -2.56 7.27
CA ALA A 207 8.58 -3.10 7.08
C ALA A 207 9.46 -2.89 8.32
N ASN A 208 9.44 -1.68 8.89
CA ASN A 208 10.15 -1.36 10.13
C ASN A 208 9.64 -2.16 11.33
N MET A 209 8.34 -2.38 11.43
CA MET A 209 7.76 -3.29 12.43
C MET A 209 8.23 -4.73 12.21
N GLY A 210 8.28 -5.19 10.97
CA GLY A 210 8.73 -6.54 10.61
C GLY A 210 10.20 -6.76 10.96
N ALA A 211 11.04 -5.74 10.78
CA ALA A 211 12.46 -5.81 11.13
C ALA A 211 12.69 -6.02 12.63
N LYS A 212 11.78 -5.49 13.47
CA LYS A 212 11.82 -5.61 14.94
C LYS A 212 11.24 -6.94 15.46
N LYS A 213 10.58 -7.74 14.62
CA LYS A 213 10.08 -9.06 15.01
C LYS A 213 11.25 -10.01 15.31
N PRO A 214 11.07 -10.97 16.24
CA PRO A 214 12.09 -12.00 16.48
C PRO A 214 12.34 -12.82 15.21
N ASN A 215 13.52 -13.43 15.11
CA ASN A 215 13.76 -14.41 14.06
C ASN A 215 12.78 -15.56 14.23
N SER A 216 12.00 -15.86 13.19
CA SER A 216 11.24 -17.10 13.13
C SER A 216 12.23 -18.25 13.23
N ILE A 217 12.21 -18.97 14.34
CA ILE A 217 12.99 -20.20 14.51
C ILE A 217 12.36 -21.21 13.56
N SER A 218 13.06 -21.50 12.45
CA SER A 218 12.72 -22.58 11.52
C SER A 218 13.21 -23.92 12.03
#